data_AF-A0A1V1PC91-F1
#
_entry.id   AF-A0A1V1PC91-F1
#
_cell.length_a   1.000
_cell.length_b   1.000
_cell.length_c   1.000
_cell.angle_alpha   90.00
_cell.angle_beta   90.00
_cell.angle_gamma   90.00
#
_symmetry.space_group_name_H-M   'P 1'
#
loop_
_entity.id
_entity.type
_entity.pdbx_description
1 polymer ?
#
loop_
_entity_poly.entity_id
_entity_poly.type
_entity_poly.pdbx_seq_one_letter_code
_entity_poly.pdbx_strand_id
1 'polypeptide(L)'
;MNKHTDTNSIHSPENMNTSHSEGPLRKNAKSLAIMDQIFIIHKNIANNDLVGRIKVRCPEDNQLQFRLISGNDKNIFSVHTHSGSLYIKDNSNINDTDTETHFLTVEVINQYEKSDRASITILINQ
;
A
#
# COMPACT_ATOMS: atom_id res chain seq x y z
N MET A 1 -51.35 -23.26 45.45
CA MET A 1 -50.40 -22.14 45.51
C MET A 1 -49.00 -22.74 45.52
N ASN A 2 -48.13 -22.23 44.64
CA ASN A 2 -46.68 -22.46 44.51
C ASN A 2 -46.17 -23.68 43.72
N LYS A 3 -45.52 -23.29 42.61
CA LYS A 3 -44.54 -23.98 41.77
C LYS A 3 -43.22 -24.24 42.53
N HIS A 4 -42.47 -25.26 42.13
CA HIS A 4 -41.01 -25.22 41.81
C HIS A 4 -40.50 -26.66 41.56
N THR A 5 -40.32 -27.05 40.29
CA THR A 5 -39.06 -27.14 39.50
C THR A 5 -38.14 -28.31 39.85
N ASP A 6 -38.25 -29.35 39.01
CA ASP A 6 -37.21 -30.07 38.26
C ASP A 6 -35.87 -30.46 38.92
N THR A 7 -35.80 -31.77 39.13
CA THR A 7 -34.73 -32.75 38.89
C THR A 7 -33.27 -32.30 38.84
N ASN A 8 -32.53 -32.83 39.81
CA ASN A 8 -31.10 -33.08 39.84
C ASN A 8 -30.69 -34.19 38.85
N SER A 9 -29.64 -34.01 38.02
CA SER A 9 -28.57 -35.03 37.83
C SER A 9 -27.44 -34.60 36.87
N ILE A 10 -26.27 -34.30 37.47
CA ILE A 10 -24.90 -34.81 37.20
C ILE A 10 -24.32 -34.78 35.76
N HIS A 11 -23.32 -33.91 35.51
CA HIS A 11 -21.91 -34.30 35.23
C HIS A 11 -20.98 -33.06 35.28
N SER A 12 -19.79 -33.20 35.88
CA SER A 12 -18.69 -32.21 35.89
C SER A 12 -17.58 -32.68 34.92
N PRO A 13 -16.50 -31.91 34.72
CA PRO A 13 -16.36 -30.71 33.90
C PRO A 13 -15.50 -31.00 32.65
N GLU A 14 -15.95 -30.63 31.44
CA GLU A 14 -15.04 -30.60 30.29
C GLU A 14 -14.34 -29.24 30.22
N ASN A 15 -13.06 -29.28 30.59
CA ASN A 15 -12.04 -28.33 30.18
C ASN A 15 -12.09 -28.18 28.64
N MET A 16 -12.78 -27.16 28.14
CA MET A 16 -12.57 -26.70 26.78
C MET A 16 -11.29 -25.87 26.75
N ASN A 17 -10.21 -26.62 26.59
CA ASN A 17 -8.97 -26.21 25.98
C ASN A 17 -9.28 -25.19 24.88
N THR A 18 -8.81 -23.95 25.07
CA THR A 18 -8.89 -22.88 24.08
C THR A 18 -8.06 -23.29 22.87
N SER A 19 -8.69 -24.01 21.94
CA SER A 19 -8.09 -24.36 20.66
C SER A 19 -7.72 -23.07 19.95
N HIS A 20 -6.42 -22.79 19.88
CA HIS A 20 -5.82 -22.03 18.79
C HIS A 20 -6.40 -22.57 17.48
N SER A 21 -7.27 -21.82 16.83
CA SER A 21 -7.57 -21.99 15.42
C SER A 21 -7.14 -20.71 14.71
N GLU A 22 -5.94 -20.74 14.14
CA GLU A 22 -5.59 -19.77 13.11
C GLU A 22 -6.55 -19.92 11.91
N GLY A 23 -7.29 -18.87 11.57
CA GLY A 23 -7.86 -18.62 10.23
C GLY A 23 -9.40 -18.59 10.09
N PRO A 24 -9.96 -17.74 9.18
CA PRO A 24 -9.30 -17.21 8.00
C PRO A 24 -9.17 -15.67 8.01
N LEU A 25 -7.98 -15.16 8.29
CA LEU A 25 -7.52 -13.84 7.82
C LEU A 25 -7.15 -13.91 6.31
N ARG A 26 -7.99 -14.55 5.48
CA ARG A 26 -7.72 -14.77 4.04
C ARG A 26 -8.81 -14.22 3.11
N LYS A 27 -9.58 -13.22 3.55
CA LYS A 27 -10.46 -12.43 2.66
C LYS A 27 -9.82 -11.12 2.17
N ASN A 28 -8.76 -10.65 2.84
CA ASN A 28 -7.93 -9.51 2.48
C ASN A 28 -6.73 -9.89 1.58
N ALA A 29 -6.47 -11.18 1.39
CA ALA A 29 -5.37 -11.66 0.55
C ALA A 29 -5.70 -11.74 -0.96
N LYS A 30 -6.75 -11.08 -1.45
CA LYS A 30 -7.04 -11.03 -2.89
C LYS A 30 -7.50 -9.67 -3.46
N SER A 31 -7.28 -8.57 -2.76
CA SER A 31 -7.70 -7.24 -3.22
C SER A 31 -6.54 -6.43 -3.81
N LEU A 32 -6.88 -5.39 -4.59
CA LEU A 32 -5.97 -4.29 -4.92
C LEU A 32 -5.42 -3.73 -3.61
N ALA A 33 -4.10 -3.67 -3.50
CA ALA A 33 -3.42 -3.02 -2.39
C ALA A 33 -2.10 -2.40 -2.86
N ILE A 34 -1.83 -1.17 -2.41
CA ILE A 34 -0.53 -0.50 -2.53
C ILE A 34 0.03 -0.26 -1.13
N MET A 35 1.33 -0.49 -0.96
CA MET A 35 2.02 -0.22 0.30
C MET A 35 3.00 0.93 0.11
N ASP A 36 3.38 1.56 1.22
CA ASP A 36 4.42 2.57 1.24
C ASP A 36 5.72 1.99 0.67
N GLN A 37 6.40 2.78 -0.15
CA GLN A 37 7.60 2.37 -0.86
C GLN A 37 8.67 3.44 -0.79
N ILE A 38 9.92 3.00 -0.79
CA ILE A 38 11.09 3.86 -0.78
C ILE A 38 11.87 3.61 -2.06
N PHE A 39 12.13 4.66 -2.82
CA PHE A 39 13.10 4.67 -3.91
C PHE A 39 14.31 5.47 -3.48
N ILE A 40 15.50 4.91 -3.70
CA ILE A 40 16.76 5.59 -3.47
C ILE A 40 17.42 5.75 -4.83
N ILE A 41 17.70 6.99 -5.22
CA ILE A 41 18.41 7.32 -6.45
C ILE A 41 19.65 8.13 -6.11
N HIS A 42 20.71 7.94 -6.89
CA HIS A 42 21.97 8.67 -6.74
C HIS A 42 22.00 9.87 -7.68
N LYS A 43 22.83 10.85 -7.33
CA LYS A 43 23.20 12.01 -8.15
C LYS A 43 23.53 11.62 -9.61
N ASN A 44 23.35 12.61 -10.50
CA ASN A 44 23.35 12.52 -11.97
C ASN A 44 21.99 12.19 -12.58
N ILE A 45 20.93 12.69 -11.95
CA ILE A 45 19.55 12.58 -12.42
C ILE A 45 19.26 13.64 -13.48
N ALA A 46 18.90 13.17 -14.68
CA ALA A 46 18.44 13.99 -15.78
C ALA A 46 16.91 13.91 -15.90
N ASN A 47 16.34 14.85 -16.66
CA ASN A 47 14.94 14.74 -17.08
C ASN A 47 14.73 13.42 -17.84
N ASN A 48 13.61 12.77 -17.55
CA ASN A 48 13.20 11.44 -18.01
C ASN A 48 13.93 10.25 -17.39
N ASP A 49 14.80 10.47 -16.40
CA ASP A 49 15.40 9.35 -15.67
C ASP A 49 14.34 8.56 -14.89
N LEU A 50 14.48 7.24 -14.92
CA LEU A 50 13.60 6.32 -14.20
C LEU A 50 13.96 6.31 -12.72
N VAL A 51 13.02 6.72 -11.86
CA VAL A 51 13.14 6.59 -10.40
C VAL A 51 12.87 5.14 -9.97
N GLY A 52 11.85 4.53 -10.56
CA GLY A 52 11.48 3.15 -10.25
C GLY A 52 10.09 2.79 -10.75
N ARG A 53 9.63 1.57 -10.43
CA ARG A 53 8.27 1.12 -10.72
C ARG A 53 7.54 0.82 -9.44
N ILE A 54 6.41 1.50 -9.24
CA ILE A 54 5.54 1.33 -8.08
C ILE A 54 4.98 -0.10 -8.09
N LYS A 55 5.20 -0.82 -7.00
CA LYS A 55 4.70 -2.16 -6.76
C LYS A 55 3.31 -2.09 -6.18
N VAL A 56 2.42 -2.89 -6.76
CA VAL A 56 1.03 -3.01 -6.35
C VAL A 56 0.68 -4.49 -6.32
N ARG A 57 -0.02 -4.89 -5.27
CA ARG A 57 -0.64 -6.21 -5.20
C ARG A 57 -1.99 -6.14 -5.89
N CYS A 58 -2.09 -6.75 -7.07
CA CYS A 58 -3.36 -6.95 -7.77
C CYS A 58 -3.40 -8.41 -8.25
N PRO A 59 -4.10 -9.31 -7.56
CA PRO A 59 -4.13 -10.74 -7.90
C PRO A 59 -5.03 -11.09 -9.09
N GLU A 60 -5.84 -10.15 -9.55
CA GLU A 60 -6.56 -10.26 -10.82
C GLU A 60 -5.74 -9.50 -11.86
N ASP A 61 -5.72 -9.95 -13.12
CA ASP A 61 -5.07 -9.28 -14.26
C ASP A 61 -5.83 -8.01 -14.67
N ASN A 62 -6.09 -7.13 -13.70
CA ASN A 62 -6.79 -5.88 -13.91
C ASN A 62 -5.89 -4.86 -14.58
N GLN A 63 -6.49 -4.05 -15.45
CA GLN A 63 -5.88 -2.79 -15.83
C GLN A 63 -5.79 -1.87 -14.61
N LEU A 64 -4.60 -1.29 -14.41
CA LEU A 64 -4.31 -0.36 -13.32
C LEU A 64 -4.05 1.03 -13.88
N GLN A 65 -4.52 2.05 -13.18
CA GLN A 65 -4.25 3.45 -13.44
C GLN A 65 -3.60 4.10 -12.22
N PHE A 66 -2.45 4.75 -12.43
CA PHE A 66 -1.64 5.40 -11.40
C PHE A 66 -1.70 6.93 -11.52
N ARG A 67 -1.83 7.62 -10.39
CA ARG A 67 -1.89 9.08 -10.32
C ARG A 67 -1.12 9.62 -9.12
N LEU A 68 -0.39 10.72 -9.31
CA LEU A 68 0.15 11.51 -8.20
C LEU A 68 -0.96 12.41 -7.65
N ILE A 69 -1.28 12.28 -6.36
CA ILE A 69 -2.36 13.01 -5.70
C ILE A 69 -1.83 14.24 -4.95
N SER A 70 -0.64 14.13 -4.33
CA SER A 70 -0.02 15.23 -3.59
C SER A 70 1.49 15.04 -3.47
N GLY A 71 2.19 16.08 -2.99
CA GLY A 71 3.63 16.03 -2.71
C GLY A 71 4.53 16.31 -3.92
N ASN A 72 3.93 16.65 -5.06
CA ASN A 72 4.63 16.96 -6.30
C ASN A 72 4.43 18.43 -6.73
N ASP A 73 4.37 19.36 -5.78
CA ASP A 73 4.02 20.76 -6.04
C ASP A 73 5.06 21.48 -6.91
N LYS A 74 6.33 21.06 -6.79
CA LYS A 74 7.44 21.50 -7.64
C LYS A 74 7.46 20.82 -9.01
N ASN A 75 6.53 19.89 -9.26
CA ASN A 75 6.39 19.16 -10.52
C ASN A 75 7.68 18.40 -10.95
N ILE A 76 8.46 17.93 -9.97
CA ILE A 76 9.72 17.20 -10.16
C ILE A 76 9.48 15.80 -10.73
N PHE A 77 8.38 15.15 -10.34
CA PHE A 77 8.12 13.76 -10.68
C PHE A 77 6.95 13.62 -11.67
N SER A 78 6.95 12.52 -12.43
CA SER A 78 5.79 12.07 -13.20
C SER A 78 5.61 10.57 -13.07
N VAL A 79 4.37 10.10 -13.15
CA VAL A 79 4.04 8.66 -13.15
C VAL A 79 3.39 8.29 -14.47
N HIS A 80 3.88 7.22 -15.11
CA HIS A 80 3.24 6.66 -16.28
C HIS A 80 1.98 5.90 -15.86
N THR A 81 0.83 6.34 -16.37
CA THR A 81 -0.50 5.96 -15.88
C THR A 81 -0.74 4.45 -15.85
N HIS A 82 -0.22 3.68 -16.81
CA HIS A 82 -0.54 2.25 -16.92
C HIS A 82 0.52 1.31 -16.34
N SER A 83 1.78 1.76 -16.31
CA SER A 83 2.89 0.91 -15.83
C SER A 83 3.24 1.17 -14.37
N GLY A 84 2.88 2.33 -13.82
CA GLY A 84 3.34 2.79 -12.52
C GLY A 84 4.84 3.13 -12.50
N SER A 85 5.45 3.34 -13.68
CA SER A 85 6.83 3.80 -13.78
C SER A 85 6.89 5.27 -13.36
N LEU A 86 7.75 5.59 -12.40
CA LEU A 86 7.97 6.91 -11.86
C LEU A 86 9.25 7.49 -12.47
N TYR A 87 9.19 8.73 -12.96
CA TYR A 87 10.28 9.40 -13.66
C TYR A 87 10.56 10.79 -13.07
N ILE A 88 11.78 11.27 -13.27
CA ILE A 88 12.12 12.68 -13.15
C ILE A 88 11.50 13.43 -14.33
N LYS A 89 10.53 14.30 -14.07
CA LYS A 89 9.91 15.17 -15.07
C LYS A 89 10.74 16.44 -15.29
N ASP A 90 11.15 17.07 -14.19
CA ASP A 90 11.89 18.33 -14.20
C ASP A 90 12.86 18.35 -13.02
N ASN A 91 14.15 18.26 -13.31
CA ASN A 91 15.22 18.25 -12.31
C ASN A 91 15.66 19.66 -11.86
N SER A 92 15.12 20.75 -12.44
CA SER A 92 15.51 22.14 -12.11
C SER A 92 15.25 22.54 -10.66
N ASN A 93 14.40 21.78 -9.96
CA ASN A 93 13.98 22.02 -8.59
C ASN A 93 14.60 21.06 -7.57
N ILE A 94 15.55 20.22 -8.02
CA ILE A 94 16.31 19.28 -7.18
C ILE A 94 17.60 19.96 -6.76
N ASN A 95 17.90 19.98 -5.45
CA ASN A 95 19.20 20.40 -4.95
C ASN A 95 20.27 19.36 -5.31
N ASP A 96 21.36 19.80 -5.94
CA ASP A 96 22.49 18.95 -6.31
C ASP A 96 23.61 18.93 -5.26
N THR A 97 23.49 19.76 -4.21
CA THR A 97 24.49 19.87 -3.14
C THR A 97 24.19 19.06 -1.90
N ASP A 98 22.96 18.59 -1.68
CA ASP A 98 22.53 17.91 -0.45
C ASP A 98 21.62 16.71 -0.74
N THR A 99 21.48 15.83 0.26
CA THR A 99 20.50 14.75 0.19
C THR A 99 19.08 15.32 0.35
N GLU A 100 18.18 15.00 -0.57
CA GLU A 100 16.78 15.41 -0.52
C GLU A 100 15.83 14.24 -0.29
N THR A 101 14.76 14.47 0.46
CA THR A 101 13.67 13.50 0.64
C THR A 101 12.36 14.11 0.13
N HIS A 102 11.71 13.41 -0.80
CA HIS A 102 10.39 13.77 -1.34
C HIS A 102 9.35 12.73 -0.92
N PHE A 103 8.16 13.20 -0.54
CA PHE A 103 7.04 12.34 -0.16
C PHE A 103 5.90 12.56 -1.15
N LEU A 104 5.55 11.54 -1.93
CA LEU A 104 4.43 11.58 -2.87
C LEU A 104 3.27 10.74 -2.34
N THR A 105 2.05 11.27 -2.43
CA THR A 105 0.86 10.40 -2.30
C THR A 105 0.50 9.88 -3.67
N VAL A 106 0.50 8.56 -3.85
CA VAL A 106 0.10 7.91 -5.09
C VAL A 106 -1.22 7.17 -4.89
N GLU A 107 -2.13 7.32 -5.84
CA GLU A 107 -3.33 6.52 -5.98
C GLU A 107 -3.17 5.51 -7.10
N VAL A 108 -3.60 4.27 -6.84
CA VAL A 108 -3.83 3.26 -7.86
C VAL A 108 -5.31 2.93 -7.91
N ILE A 109 -5.87 2.88 -9.11
CA ILE A 109 -7.27 2.49 -9.36
C ILE A 109 -7.25 1.30 -10.32
N ASN A 110 -8.09 0.29 -10.08
CA ASN A 110 -8.29 -0.79 -11.05
C ASN A 110 -9.49 -0.52 -11.97
N GLN A 111 -9.68 -1.36 -12.99
CA GLN A 111 -10.81 -1.27 -13.93
C GLN A 111 -12.21 -1.38 -13.30
N TYR A 112 -12.32 -1.76 -12.03
CA TYR A 112 -13.58 -1.86 -11.29
C TYR A 112 -13.76 -0.72 -10.28
N GLU A 113 -13.03 0.40 -10.49
CA GLU A 113 -13.09 1.61 -9.67
C GLU A 113 -12.70 1.42 -8.19
N LYS A 114 -12.08 0.29 -7.85
CA LYS A 114 -11.46 0.13 -6.54
C LYS A 114 -10.15 0.89 -6.55
N SER A 115 -9.96 1.73 -5.54
CA SER A 115 -8.74 2.51 -5.36
C SER A 115 -8.05 2.17 -4.04
N ASP A 116 -6.74 2.39 -4.03
CA ASP A 116 -5.93 2.38 -2.81
C ASP A 116 -4.81 3.43 -2.94
N ARG A 117 -4.26 3.87 -1.81
CA ARG A 117 -3.26 4.95 -1.75
C ARG A 117 -2.09 4.60 -0.85
N ALA A 118 -0.91 5.08 -1.22
CA ALA A 118 0.30 4.94 -0.41
C ALA A 118 1.20 6.17 -0.50
N SER A 119 2.08 6.29 0.49
CA SER A 119 3.20 7.21 0.49
C SER A 119 4.39 6.60 -0.25
N ILE A 120 4.91 7.32 -1.24
CA ILE A 120 6.15 6.98 -1.93
C ILE A 120 7.22 7.96 -1.48
N THR A 121 8.21 7.47 -0.76
CA THR A 121 9.38 8.23 -0.35
C THR A 121 10.46 8.10 -1.41
N ILE A 122 11.01 9.22 -1.85
CA ILE A 122 12.12 9.26 -2.79
C ILE A 122 13.28 9.95 -2.10
N LEU A 123 14.34 9.19 -1.88
CA LEU A 123 15.59 9.68 -1.33
C LEU A 123 16.57 9.90 -2.48
N ILE A 124 17.00 11.15 -2.64
CA ILE A 124 18.00 11.55 -3.63
C ILE A 124 19.31 11.75 -2.87
N ASN A 125 20.23 10.79 -3.00
CA ASN A 125 21.53 10.85 -2.34
C ASN A 125 22.56 11.58 -3.20
N GLN A 126 23.52 12.22 -2.52
CA GLN A 126 24.74 12.77 -3.14
C GLN A 126 25.55 11.71 -3.90
#